data_AF-S7PCZ7-F1
#
_entry.id   AF-S7PCZ7-F1
#
_cell.length_a   1.000
_cell.length_b   1.000
_cell.length_c   1.000
_cell.angle_alpha   90.00
_cell.angle_beta   90.00
_cell.angle_gamma   90.00
#
_symmetry.space_group_name_H-M   'P 1'
#
loop_
_entity.id
_entity.type
_entity.pdbx_description
1 polymer ?
#
loop_
_entity_poly.entity_id
_entity_poly.type
_entity_poly.pdbx_seq_one_letter_code
_entity_poly.pdbx_strand_id
1 'polypeptide(L)'
;MPEPAKSAPAPKKGSKKAVTKAQKKDGKKRKRSRKESYSVYVYKVLKQVHPDTGISSKAMGIMNSFVNDIFERIAGEASRLAHYNKRSTITSREIQTAVRL
;
A
#
# COMPACT_ATOMS: atom_id res chain seq x y z
N MET A 1 49.67 -32.92 20.47
CA MET A 1 48.98 -31.93 19.61
C MET A 1 47.49 -32.01 19.94
N PRO A 2 46.85 -30.96 20.49
CA PRO A 2 45.41 -30.96 20.76
C PRO A 2 44.63 -30.73 19.46
N GLU A 3 43.52 -31.45 19.27
CA GLU A 3 42.62 -31.30 18.11
C GLU A 3 41.88 -29.94 18.14
N PRO A 4 41.58 -29.34 16.96
CA PRO A 4 40.91 -28.05 16.90
C PRO A 4 39.42 -28.16 17.28
N ALA A 5 38.93 -27.17 18.03
CA ALA A 5 37.55 -27.09 18.49
C ALA A 5 36.54 -27.08 17.32
N LYS A 6 35.59 -28.02 17.33
CA LYS A 6 34.50 -28.08 16.34
C LYS A 6 33.57 -26.87 16.50
N SER A 7 33.45 -26.06 15.46
CA SER A 7 32.47 -24.98 15.34
C SER A 7 31.03 -25.53 15.37
N ALA A 8 30.13 -24.82 16.05
CA ALA A 8 28.73 -25.20 16.20
C ALA A 8 28.03 -25.41 14.85
N PRO A 9 27.12 -26.41 14.72
CA PRO A 9 26.46 -26.70 13.46
C PRO A 9 25.55 -25.55 13.02
N ALA A 10 25.71 -25.11 11.77
CA ALA A 10 24.86 -24.09 11.16
C ALA A 10 23.38 -24.53 11.12
N PRO A 11 22.42 -23.61 11.31
CA PRO A 11 21.00 -23.95 11.33
C PRO A 11 20.54 -24.46 9.96
N LYS A 12 19.93 -25.64 9.92
CA LYS A 12 19.43 -26.26 8.69
C LYS A 12 18.35 -25.37 8.06
N LYS A 13 18.55 -25.03 6.78
CA LYS A 13 17.65 -24.23 5.96
C LYS A 13 16.27 -24.90 5.92
N GLY A 14 15.25 -24.21 6.44
CA GLY A 14 13.89 -24.74 6.56
C GLY A 14 13.35 -25.26 5.23
N SER A 15 12.70 -26.43 5.28
CA SER A 15 12.11 -27.11 4.14
C SER A 15 11.08 -26.23 3.42
N LYS A 16 11.13 -26.23 2.09
CA LYS A 16 10.18 -25.51 1.22
C LYS A 16 8.75 -25.89 1.62
N LYS A 17 8.00 -24.93 2.18
CA LYS A 17 6.55 -25.11 2.40
C LYS A 17 5.89 -25.35 1.05
N ALA A 18 5.13 -26.46 0.95
CA ALA A 18 4.36 -26.77 -0.24
C ALA A 18 3.39 -25.62 -0.53
N VAL A 19 3.43 -25.10 -1.76
CA VAL A 19 2.52 -24.05 -2.21
C VAL A 19 1.13 -24.68 -2.38
N THR A 20 0.29 -24.55 -1.35
CA THR A 20 -1.12 -24.95 -1.45
C THR A 20 -1.84 -24.03 -2.42
N LYS A 21 -2.65 -24.61 -3.32
CA LYS A 21 -3.49 -23.87 -4.28
C LYS A 21 -4.31 -22.81 -3.54
N ALA A 22 -4.01 -21.53 -3.78
CA ALA A 22 -4.72 -20.43 -3.16
C ALA A 22 -6.22 -20.52 -3.53
N GLN A 23 -7.08 -20.63 -2.51
CA GLN A 23 -8.54 -20.60 -2.74
C GLN A 23 -8.91 -19.27 -3.40
N LYS A 24 -9.59 -19.34 -4.56
CA LYS A 24 -10.19 -18.18 -5.23
C LYS A 24 -11.10 -17.47 -4.23
N LYS A 25 -10.70 -16.29 -3.74
CA LYS A 25 -11.49 -15.46 -2.82
C LYS A 25 -12.55 -14.62 -3.57
N ASP A 26 -12.95 -15.04 -4.76
CA ASP A 26 -14.08 -14.47 -5.49
C ASP A 26 -15.37 -15.03 -4.90
N GLY A 27 -16.12 -14.20 -4.16
CA GLY A 27 -17.53 -14.50 -3.87
C GLY A 27 -17.92 -14.87 -2.43
N LYS A 28 -17.07 -14.68 -1.41
CA LYS A 28 -17.56 -14.79 -0.01
C LYS A 28 -18.42 -13.57 0.33
N LYS A 29 -19.76 -13.73 0.28
CA LYS A 29 -20.82 -12.82 0.79
C LYS A 29 -20.71 -12.45 2.29
N ARG A 30 -19.61 -12.81 2.97
CA ARG A 30 -19.24 -12.46 4.35
C ARG A 30 -17.95 -11.66 4.45
N LYS A 31 -17.58 -10.90 3.42
CA LYS A 31 -16.72 -9.74 3.63
C LYS A 31 -17.64 -8.54 3.65
N ARG A 32 -17.62 -7.75 4.73
CA ARG A 32 -17.81 -6.31 4.59
C ARG A 32 -16.79 -5.92 3.53
N SER A 33 -17.20 -5.80 2.27
CA SER A 33 -16.38 -5.20 1.23
C SER A 33 -16.13 -3.81 1.77
N ARG A 34 -14.95 -3.62 2.37
CA ARG A 34 -14.58 -2.32 2.90
C ARG A 34 -14.51 -1.47 1.65
N LYS A 35 -15.49 -0.58 1.49
CA LYS A 35 -15.45 0.46 0.46
C LYS A 35 -14.03 1.03 0.49
N GLU A 36 -13.29 0.87 -0.60
CA GLU A 36 -11.91 1.34 -0.68
C GLU A 36 -11.95 2.84 -0.42
N SER A 37 -11.39 3.24 0.73
CA SER A 37 -11.47 4.61 1.21
C SER A 37 -10.17 4.97 1.92
N TYR A 38 -9.85 6.26 1.90
CA TYR A 38 -8.69 6.81 2.58
C TYR A 38 -8.91 6.98 4.09
N SER A 39 -10.05 6.55 4.63
CA SER A 39 -10.44 6.78 6.03
C SER A 39 -9.46 6.18 7.05
N VAL A 40 -8.76 5.10 6.70
CA VAL A 40 -7.71 4.52 7.56
C VAL A 40 -6.57 5.52 7.76
N TYR A 41 -6.14 6.15 6.68
CA TYR A 41 -5.01 7.09 6.69
C TYR A 41 -5.40 8.40 7.37
N VAL A 42 -6.60 8.90 7.07
CA VAL A 42 -7.15 10.09 7.76
C VAL A 42 -7.18 9.87 9.27
N TYR A 43 -7.67 8.72 9.74
CA TYR A 43 -7.71 8.42 11.17
C TYR A 43 -6.31 8.25 11.78
N LYS A 44 -5.40 7.56 11.10
CA LYS A 44 -4.01 7.37 11.57
C LYS A 44 -3.28 8.69 11.73
N VAL A 45 -3.31 9.56 10.72
CA VAL A 45 -2.65 10.87 10.76
C VAL A 45 -3.30 11.76 11.81
N LEU A 46 -4.64 11.77 11.90
CA LEU A 46 -5.34 12.54 12.92
C LEU A 46 -4.89 12.14 14.34
N LYS A 47 -4.80 10.85 14.65
CA LYS A 47 -4.37 10.39 15.99
C LYS A 47 -2.87 10.58 16.26
N GLN A 48 -2.05 10.64 15.22
CA GLN A 48 -0.65 10.98 15.35
C GLN A 48 -0.44 12.47 15.69
N VAL A 49 -1.25 13.36 15.11
CA VAL A 49 -1.10 14.83 15.28
C VAL A 49 -1.98 15.38 16.43
N HIS A 50 -3.17 14.82 16.63
CA HIS A 50 -4.15 15.21 17.65
C HIS A 50 -4.77 13.98 18.33
N PRO A 51 -4.11 13.39 19.34
CA PRO A 51 -4.57 12.18 20.02
C PRO A 51 -5.96 12.30 20.65
N ASP A 52 -6.31 13.46 21.18
CA ASP A 52 -7.55 13.69 21.94
C ASP A 52 -8.71 14.18 21.07
N THR A 53 -8.46 14.49 19.80
CA THR A 53 -9.49 14.99 18.88
C THR A 53 -10.13 13.84 18.09
N GLY A 54 -11.43 13.94 17.87
CA GLY A 54 -12.22 13.05 17.00
C GLY A 54 -12.62 13.72 15.69
N ILE A 55 -13.05 12.93 14.71
CA ILE A 55 -13.56 13.42 13.42
C ILE A 55 -14.95 12.83 13.17
N SER A 56 -15.88 13.68 12.72
CA SER A 56 -17.24 13.24 12.38
C SER A 56 -17.26 12.42 11.09
N SER A 57 -18.32 11.64 10.88
CA SER A 57 -18.51 10.85 9.65
C SER A 57 -18.62 11.74 8.41
N LYS A 58 -19.27 12.91 8.53
CA LYS A 58 -19.38 13.91 7.45
C LYS A 58 -18.01 14.48 7.08
N ALA A 59 -17.21 14.88 8.08
CA ALA A 59 -15.85 15.38 7.84
C ALA A 59 -14.94 14.29 7.25
N MET A 60 -15.07 13.04 7.71
CA MET A 60 -14.37 11.90 7.12
C MET A 60 -14.72 11.71 5.64
N GLY A 61 -15.99 11.88 5.26
CA GLY A 61 -16.43 11.84 3.87
C GLY A 61 -15.82 12.94 3.01
N ILE A 62 -15.79 14.18 3.52
CA ILE A 62 -15.17 15.33 2.84
C ILE A 62 -13.67 15.08 2.63
N MET A 63 -12.96 14.63 3.66
CA MET A 63 -11.53 14.30 3.55
C MET A 63 -11.27 13.19 2.52
N ASN A 64 -12.14 12.19 2.46
CA ASN A 64 -12.02 11.14 1.45
C ASN A 64 -12.22 11.70 0.03
N SER A 65 -13.21 12.55 -0.20
CA SER A 65 -13.42 13.19 -1.50
C SER A 65 -12.27 14.12 -1.89
N PHE A 66 -11.74 14.89 -0.94
CA PHE A 66 -10.57 15.75 -1.15
C PHE A 66 -9.36 14.95 -1.65
N VAL A 67 -9.05 13.82 -1.01
CA VAL A 67 -7.93 12.97 -1.46
C VAL A 67 -8.20 12.39 -2.84
N ASN A 68 -9.45 12.06 -3.19
CA ASN A 68 -9.78 11.58 -4.53
C ASN A 68 -9.61 12.64 -5.62
N ASP A 69 -10.01 13.90 -5.39
CA ASP A 69 -9.80 14.99 -6.35
C ASP A 69 -8.30 15.18 -6.65
N ILE A 70 -7.46 15.19 -5.62
CA ILE A 70 -6.01 15.28 -5.81
C ILE A 70 -5.44 14.02 -6.49
N PHE A 71 -5.94 12.83 -6.13
CA PHE A 71 -5.51 11.58 -6.75
C PHE A 71 -5.82 11.54 -8.26
N GLU A 72 -7.01 12.00 -8.67
CA GLU A 72 -7.40 12.07 -10.09
C GLU A 72 -6.50 13.05 -10.87
N ARG A 73 -6.14 14.18 -10.27
CA ARG A 73 -5.18 15.13 -10.85
C ARG A 73 -3.80 14.50 -11.04
N ILE A 74 -3.29 13.79 -10.02
CA ILE A 74 -2.01 13.08 -10.10
C ILE A 74 -2.06 11.99 -11.17
N ALA A 75 -3.14 11.23 -11.27
CA ALA A 75 -3.30 10.19 -12.29
C ALA A 75 -3.32 10.79 -13.71
N GLY A 76 -4.00 11.92 -13.90
CA GLY A 76 -4.02 12.67 -15.15
C GLY A 76 -2.64 13.20 -15.54
N GLU A 77 -1.89 13.75 -14.58
CA GLU A 77 -0.54 14.24 -14.83
C GLU A 77 0.46 13.10 -15.12
N ALA A 78 0.39 12.00 -14.36
CA ALA A 78 1.23 10.83 -14.59
C ALA A 78 0.97 10.18 -15.96
N SER A 79 -0.30 10.16 -16.38
CA SER A 79 -0.68 9.74 -17.73
C SER A 79 -0.06 10.65 -18.79
N ARG A 80 -0.18 11.97 -18.65
CA ARG A 80 0.44 12.95 -19.56
C ARG A 80 1.96 12.76 -19.66
N LEU A 81 2.64 12.58 -18.52
CA LEU A 81 4.08 12.31 -18.49
C LEU A 81 4.46 11.01 -19.22
N ALA A 82 3.69 9.93 -19.04
CA ALA A 82 3.92 8.68 -19.76
C ALA A 82 3.75 8.87 -21.28
N HIS A 83 2.71 9.61 -21.69
CA HIS A 83 2.46 9.95 -23.08
C HIS A 83 3.60 10.80 -23.69
N TYR A 84 4.11 11.81 -22.98
CA TYR A 84 5.27 12.59 -23.44
C TYR A 84 6.52 11.72 -23.63
N ASN A 85 6.70 10.73 -22.76
CA ASN A 85 7.79 9.75 -22.85
C ASN A 85 7.54 8.62 -23.87
N LYS A 86 6.42 8.66 -24.63
CA LYS A 86 6.00 7.63 -25.59
C LYS A 86 5.88 6.24 -24.96
N ARG A 87 5.48 6.19 -23.68
CA ARG A 87 5.26 4.94 -22.93
C ARG A 87 3.77 4.68 -22.79
N SER A 88 3.38 3.41 -22.95
CA SER A 88 2.01 2.93 -22.70
C SER A 88 1.77 2.52 -21.24
N THR A 89 2.82 2.50 -20.42
CA THR A 89 2.77 2.09 -19.01
C THR A 89 3.28 3.22 -18.14
N ILE A 90 2.48 3.62 -17.14
CA ILE A 90 2.88 4.57 -16.09
C ILE A 90 3.84 3.85 -15.13
N THR A 91 5.05 4.38 -14.96
CA THR A 91 6.03 3.84 -14.02
C THR A 91 6.01 4.61 -12.69
N SER A 92 6.71 4.07 -11.69
CA SER A 92 6.91 4.76 -10.41
C SER A 92 7.53 6.14 -10.57
N ARG A 93 8.34 6.38 -11.62
CA ARG A 93 8.94 7.68 -11.90
C ARG A 93 7.91 8.70 -12.36
N GLU A 94 6.99 8.36 -13.25
CA GLU A 94 5.92 9.28 -13.66
C GLU A 94 5.03 9.65 -12.47
N ILE A 95 4.67 8.68 -11.61
CA ILE A 95 3.90 8.96 -10.39
C ILE A 95 4.66 9.92 -9.47
N GLN A 96 5.94 9.67 -9.21
CA GLN A 96 6.74 10.56 -8.35
C GLN A 96 6.89 11.97 -8.92
N THR A 97 7.03 12.10 -10.24
CA THR A 97 7.11 13.42 -10.89
C THR A 97 5.75 14.12 -10.87
N ALA A 98 4.66 13.41 -11.18
CA ALA A 98 3.30 13.94 -11.14
C ALA A 98 2.88 14.46 -9.76
N VAL A 99 3.35 13.83 -8.67
CA VAL A 99 3.09 14.30 -7.30
C VAL A 99 3.85 15.60 -6.97
N ARG A 100 4.95 15.90 -7.68
CA ARG A 100 5.76 17.10 -7.44
C ARG A 100 5.33 18.32 -8.24
N LEU A 101 4.60 18.12 -9.34
CA LEU A 101 4.05 19.17 -10.21
C LEU A 101 2.74 19.70 -9.65
#